data_AF-A0A8S3IFL2-F1
#
_entry.id   AF-A0A8S3IFL2-F1
#
_cell.length_a   1.000
_cell.length_b   1.000
_cell.length_c   1.000
_cell.angle_alpha   90.00
_cell.angle_beta   90.00
_cell.angle_gamma   90.00
#
_symmetry.space_group_name_H-M   'P 1'
#
loop_
_entity.id
_entity.type
_entity.pdbx_description
1 polymer ?
#
loop_
_entity_poly.entity_id
_entity_poly.type
_entity_poly.pdbx_seq_one_letter_code
_entity_poly.pdbx_strand_id
1 'polypeptide(L)'
;MDTRESKKILRFIIKEQALSRTDLDKIWNSSYGKHEAIEKNVHDLLAKLAWDFSPEQLEHLFDCFRESWTKASKKQQEKLLELIRRLAEDDKEGLMANKVLELLWNIAHDQHLPNEIIDQALSAHLKILDYSCLQEKEKTKLLWLDKFMDEVKHHRGHVIISLKQLKEICMQFHEGVFAQNIPRMPGPQNRTGVIDILEKKYELTRVVTENLCHYMENARKHKE
;
A
#
# COMPACT_ATOMS: atom_id res chain seq x y z
N MET A 1 -23.67 4.84 26.77
CA MET A 1 -22.26 5.11 27.07
C MET A 1 -21.76 6.09 26.02
N ASP A 2 -21.36 7.29 26.45
CA ASP A 2 -20.97 8.37 25.55
C ASP A 2 -19.68 8.00 24.80
N THR A 3 -19.71 8.05 23.48
CA THR A 3 -18.59 7.79 22.55
C THR A 3 -17.29 8.53 22.91
N ARG A 4 -17.39 9.63 23.68
CA ARG A 4 -16.23 10.40 24.14
C ARG A 4 -15.48 9.73 25.29
N GLU A 5 -16.19 9.02 26.18
CA GLU A 5 -15.61 8.32 27.33
C GLU A 5 -14.99 6.98 26.90
N SER A 6 -15.62 6.25 25.97
CA SER A 6 -15.04 5.03 25.38
C SER A 6 -13.69 5.30 24.69
N LYS A 7 -13.54 6.44 24.00
CA LYS A 7 -12.27 6.83 23.36
C LYS A 7 -11.15 7.14 24.34
N LYS A 8 -11.46 7.73 25.49
CA LYS A 8 -10.46 8.04 26.53
C LYS A 8 -10.01 6.78 27.25
N ILE A 9 -10.94 5.89 27.58
CA ILE A 9 -10.65 4.62 28.24
C ILE A 9 -9.81 3.72 27.32
N LEU A 10 -10.14 3.62 26.02
CA LEU A 10 -9.31 2.85 25.08
C LEU A 10 -7.90 3.42 24.93
N ARG A 11 -7.76 4.75 24.82
CA ARG A 11 -6.42 5.40 24.78
C ARG A 11 -5.62 5.12 26.04
N PHE A 12 -6.27 5.09 27.20
CA PHE A 12 -5.62 4.77 28.47
C PHE A 12 -5.16 3.30 28.50
N ILE A 13 -6.03 2.36 28.11
CA ILE A 13 -5.71 0.91 28.10
C ILE A 13 -4.59 0.57 27.11
N ILE A 14 -4.56 1.23 25.95
CA ILE A 14 -3.50 1.03 24.94
C ILE A 14 -2.17 1.59 25.41
N LYS A 15 -2.19 2.80 26.01
CA LYS A 15 -0.99 3.44 26.54
C LYS A 15 -0.37 2.66 27.73
N GLU A 16 -1.18 1.88 28.43
CA GLU A 16 -0.76 0.96 29.51
C GLU A 16 -0.33 -0.43 28.99
N GLN A 17 -0.24 -0.67 27.67
CA GLN A 17 0.01 -1.98 27.05
C GLN A 17 -0.97 -3.10 27.49
N ALA A 18 -2.15 -2.74 27.98
CA ALA A 18 -3.10 -3.69 28.56
C ALA A 18 -4.08 -4.29 27.54
N LEU A 19 -3.96 -3.96 26.25
CA LEU A 19 -4.93 -4.40 25.25
C LEU A 19 -4.55 -5.80 24.73
N SER A 20 -5.21 -6.82 25.29
CA SER A 20 -4.99 -8.21 24.89
C SER A 20 -5.53 -8.49 23.48
N ARG A 21 -5.04 -9.55 22.81
CA ARG A 21 -5.58 -10.01 21.52
C ARG A 21 -7.09 -10.24 21.56
N THR A 22 -7.57 -10.82 22.67
CA THR A 22 -9.00 -11.04 22.91
C THR A 22 -9.79 -9.73 22.96
N ASP A 23 -9.19 -8.64 23.44
CA ASP A 23 -9.86 -7.34 23.49
C ASP A 23 -9.84 -6.65 22.12
N LEU A 24 -8.78 -6.83 21.32
CA LEU A 24 -8.77 -6.45 19.91
C LEU A 24 -9.86 -7.18 19.14
N ASP A 25 -10.03 -8.50 19.34
CA ASP A 25 -11.11 -9.27 18.71
C ASP A 25 -12.48 -8.76 19.11
N LYS A 26 -12.69 -8.43 20.39
CA LYS A 26 -13.95 -7.84 20.84
C LYS A 26 -14.20 -6.50 20.17
N ILE A 27 -13.19 -5.64 20.05
CA ILE A 27 -13.30 -4.33 19.39
C ILE A 27 -13.60 -4.51 17.90
N TRP A 28 -12.86 -5.39 17.21
CA TRP A 28 -13.04 -5.70 15.80
C TRP A 28 -14.42 -6.28 15.53
N ASN A 29 -14.81 -7.33 16.24
CA ASN A 29 -16.12 -7.98 16.08
C ASN A 29 -17.28 -7.11 16.56
N SER A 30 -17.03 -6.09 17.40
CA SER A 30 -18.07 -5.17 17.84
C SER A 30 -18.66 -4.33 16.71
N SER A 31 -17.96 -4.21 15.57
CA SER A 31 -18.45 -3.50 14.40
C SER A 31 -19.19 -4.41 13.40
N TYR A 32 -18.93 -5.71 13.42
CA TYR A 32 -19.43 -6.64 12.40
C TYR A 32 -20.97 -6.73 12.41
N GLY A 33 -21.59 -6.52 11.25
CA GLY A 33 -23.05 -6.59 11.09
C GLY A 33 -23.84 -5.44 11.73
N LYS A 34 -23.16 -4.38 12.19
CA LYS A 34 -23.82 -3.18 12.74
C LYS A 34 -23.90 -2.07 11.71
N HIS A 35 -24.51 -0.94 12.10
CA HIS A 35 -24.63 0.24 11.26
C HIS A 35 -23.24 0.71 10.77
N GLU A 36 -23.13 1.11 9.51
CA GLU A 36 -21.88 1.54 8.85
C GLU A 36 -21.12 2.64 9.63
N ALA A 37 -21.84 3.52 10.33
CA ALA A 37 -21.23 4.53 11.19
C ALA A 37 -20.44 3.92 12.38
N ILE A 38 -20.88 2.77 12.90
CA ILE A 38 -20.20 2.05 13.99
C ILE A 38 -18.92 1.39 13.45
N GLU A 39 -18.99 0.73 12.29
CA GLU A 39 -17.81 0.20 11.59
C GLU A 39 -16.78 1.28 11.36
N LYS A 40 -17.19 2.42 10.80
CA LYS A 40 -16.29 3.56 10.57
C LYS A 40 -15.66 4.06 11.87
N ASN A 41 -16.44 4.19 12.95
CA ASN A 41 -15.92 4.66 14.24
C ASN A 41 -14.88 3.69 14.83
N VAL A 42 -15.07 2.38 14.69
CA VAL A 42 -14.11 1.36 15.14
C VAL A 42 -12.84 1.43 14.29
N HIS A 43 -12.97 1.49 12.96
CA HIS A 43 -11.81 1.62 12.06
C HIS A 43 -11.02 2.91 12.34
N ASP A 44 -11.71 4.04 12.52
CA ASP A 44 -11.09 5.33 12.85
C ASP A 44 -10.38 5.31 14.20
N LEU A 45 -10.92 4.53 15.16
CA LEU A 45 -10.31 4.34 16.47
C LEU A 45 -9.03 3.52 16.34
N LEU A 46 -9.09 2.36 15.68
CA LEU A 46 -7.93 1.49 15.43
C LEU A 46 -6.80 2.24 14.70
N ALA A 47 -7.13 2.97 13.63
CA ALA A 47 -6.15 3.77 12.90
C ALA A 47 -5.48 4.83 13.79
N LYS A 48 -6.24 5.52 14.65
CA LYS A 48 -5.68 6.54 15.58
C LYS A 48 -4.79 5.96 16.66
N LEU A 49 -4.81 4.65 16.85
CA LEU A 49 -4.07 3.92 17.87
C LEU A 49 -2.96 3.08 17.25
N ALA A 50 -2.83 3.08 15.92
CA ALA A 50 -1.86 2.29 15.17
C ALA A 50 -0.43 2.49 15.67
N TRP A 51 -0.04 3.74 15.92
CA TRP A 51 1.28 4.11 16.42
C TRP A 51 1.60 3.54 17.82
N ASP A 52 0.57 3.28 18.63
CA ASP A 52 0.72 2.78 19.99
C ASP A 52 0.67 1.23 20.07
N PHE A 53 0.37 0.54 18.95
CA PHE A 53 0.29 -0.92 18.93
C PHE A 53 1.68 -1.58 18.90
N SER A 54 1.80 -2.74 19.53
CA SER A 54 2.96 -3.62 19.37
C SER A 54 2.93 -4.33 18.01
N PRO A 55 4.07 -4.83 17.51
CA PRO A 55 4.11 -5.61 16.28
C PRO A 55 3.15 -6.82 16.28
N GLU A 56 2.97 -7.49 17.42
CA GLU A 56 2.05 -8.63 17.55
C GLU A 56 0.58 -8.21 17.47
N GLN A 57 0.25 -7.00 17.93
CA GLN A 57 -1.10 -6.46 17.85
C GLN A 57 -1.43 -6.03 16.41
N LEU A 58 -0.48 -5.42 15.70
CA LEU A 58 -0.61 -5.11 14.28
C LEU A 58 -0.74 -6.38 13.44
N GLU A 59 0.03 -7.42 13.75
CA GLU A 59 -0.08 -8.73 13.09
C GLU A 59 -1.48 -9.32 13.25
N HIS A 60 -2.00 -9.31 14.48
CA HIS A 60 -3.34 -9.79 14.76
C HIS A 60 -4.41 -9.02 13.98
N LEU A 61 -4.28 -7.67 13.90
CA LEU A 61 -5.19 -6.84 13.09
C LEU A 61 -5.08 -7.14 11.59
N PHE A 62 -3.88 -7.48 11.11
CA PHE A 62 -3.67 -7.91 9.72
C PHE A 62 -4.39 -9.24 9.44
N ASP A 63 -4.34 -10.20 10.36
CA ASP A 63 -5.08 -11.45 10.25
C ASP A 63 -6.61 -11.23 10.27
N CYS A 64 -7.11 -10.40 11.18
CA CYS A 64 -8.52 -10.00 11.21
C CYS A 64 -8.96 -9.35 9.88
N PHE A 65 -8.10 -8.51 9.29
CA PHE A 65 -8.34 -7.94 7.97
C PHE A 65 -8.47 -9.04 6.90
N ARG A 66 -7.55 -10.01 6.84
CA ARG A 66 -7.57 -11.06 5.81
C ARG A 66 -8.81 -11.94 5.91
N GLU A 67 -9.19 -12.31 7.13
CA GLU A 67 -10.42 -13.06 7.36
C GLU A 67 -11.67 -12.28 6.92
N SER A 68 -11.72 -11.00 7.26
CA SER A 68 -12.83 -10.11 6.90
C SER A 68 -12.89 -9.86 5.39
N TRP A 69 -11.73 -9.73 4.73
CA TRP A 69 -11.62 -9.44 3.29
C TRP A 69 -12.34 -10.46 2.42
N THR A 70 -12.17 -11.75 2.71
CA THR A 70 -12.75 -12.85 1.94
C THR A 70 -14.28 -12.92 2.04
N LYS A 71 -14.86 -12.39 3.12
CA LYS A 71 -16.30 -12.39 3.40
C LYS A 71 -16.96 -11.05 3.12
N ALA A 72 -16.16 -10.01 2.87
CA ALA A 72 -16.61 -8.64 2.75
C ALA A 72 -17.29 -8.37 1.39
N SER A 73 -18.37 -7.58 1.44
CA SER A 73 -18.94 -6.96 0.24
C SER A 73 -17.99 -5.90 -0.33
N LYS A 74 -18.19 -5.49 -1.59
CA LYS A 74 -17.39 -4.43 -2.25
C LYS A 74 -17.22 -3.18 -1.37
N LYS A 75 -18.31 -2.66 -0.81
CA LYS A 75 -18.29 -1.47 0.04
C LYS A 75 -17.51 -1.68 1.34
N GLN A 76 -17.49 -2.90 1.87
CA GLN A 76 -16.69 -3.25 3.04
C GLN A 76 -15.21 -3.40 2.67
N GLN A 77 -14.90 -3.98 1.51
CA GLN A 77 -13.53 -4.06 0.97
C GLN A 77 -12.91 -2.66 0.82
N GLU A 78 -13.65 -1.69 0.27
CA GLU A 78 -13.19 -0.29 0.15
C GLU A 78 -12.80 0.31 1.51
N LYS A 79 -13.61 0.06 2.56
CA LYS A 79 -13.32 0.56 3.92
C LYS A 79 -12.15 -0.18 4.57
N LEU A 80 -12.04 -1.48 4.32
CA LEU A 80 -10.95 -2.30 4.82
C LEU A 80 -9.63 -1.84 4.21
N LEU A 81 -9.59 -1.54 2.90
CA LEU A 81 -8.42 -0.96 2.24
C LEU A 81 -8.01 0.39 2.85
N GLU A 82 -8.98 1.25 3.17
CA GLU A 82 -8.69 2.52 3.84
C GLU A 82 -8.09 2.31 5.24
N LEU A 83 -8.63 1.36 6.02
CA LEU A 83 -8.11 1.03 7.33
C LEU A 83 -6.69 0.49 7.26
N ILE A 84 -6.44 -0.52 6.42
CA ILE A 84 -5.12 -1.17 6.34
C ILE A 84 -4.04 -0.20 5.85
N ARG A 85 -4.40 0.73 4.95
CA ARG A 85 -3.49 1.80 4.53
C ARG A 85 -3.10 2.69 5.71
N ARG A 86 -4.07 3.13 6.52
CA ARG A 86 -3.80 4.00 7.67
C ARG A 86 -3.00 3.29 8.75
N LEU A 87 -3.25 2.00 8.99
CA LEU A 87 -2.44 1.19 9.91
C LEU A 87 -0.98 1.10 9.45
N ALA A 88 -0.74 0.99 8.13
CA ALA A 88 0.60 1.00 7.56
C ALA A 88 1.28 2.37 7.56
N GLU A 89 0.53 3.45 7.35
CA GLU A 89 1.04 4.84 7.40
C GLU A 89 1.50 5.20 8.82
N ASP A 90 0.73 4.78 9.83
CA ASP A 90 1.00 5.08 11.24
C ASP A 90 1.84 3.99 11.94
N ASP A 91 2.48 3.08 11.18
CA ASP A 91 3.37 2.04 11.71
C ASP A 91 4.76 2.60 12.04
N LYS A 92 5.14 2.52 13.32
CA LYS A 92 6.41 3.03 13.84
C LYS A 92 7.63 2.23 13.36
N GLU A 93 7.50 0.92 13.18
CA GLU A 93 8.63 0.04 12.86
C GLU A 93 8.73 -0.29 11.35
N GLY A 94 7.69 -0.01 10.58
CA GLY A 94 7.62 -0.27 9.13
C GLY A 94 7.42 -1.75 8.77
N LEU A 95 7.29 -2.64 9.76
CA LEU A 95 7.02 -4.07 9.56
C LEU A 95 5.64 -4.31 8.95
N MET A 96 4.63 -3.62 9.48
CA MET A 96 3.26 -3.65 8.97
C MET A 96 3.23 -2.99 7.59
N ALA A 97 3.93 -1.87 7.39
CA ALA A 97 4.00 -1.22 6.08
C ALA A 97 4.47 -2.17 4.97
N ASN A 98 5.54 -2.94 5.18
CA ASN A 98 6.02 -3.92 4.21
C ASN A 98 4.99 -5.02 3.90
N LYS A 99 4.33 -5.57 4.93
CA LYS A 99 3.28 -6.59 4.74
C LYS A 99 2.08 -6.05 3.98
N VAL A 100 1.68 -4.82 4.27
CA VAL A 100 0.56 -4.16 3.60
C VAL A 100 0.90 -3.84 2.15
N LEU A 101 2.13 -3.43 1.84
CA LEU A 101 2.56 -3.24 0.44
C LEU A 101 2.45 -4.54 -0.37
N GLU A 102 2.92 -5.66 0.18
CA GLU A 102 2.77 -6.99 -0.44
C GLU A 102 1.31 -7.42 -0.60
N LEU A 103 0.47 -7.17 0.41
CA LEU A 103 -0.96 -7.44 0.35
C LEU A 103 -1.65 -6.64 -0.76
N LEU A 104 -1.40 -5.32 -0.82
CA LEU A 104 -2.00 -4.44 -1.81
C LEU A 104 -1.56 -4.82 -3.23
N TRP A 105 -0.31 -5.26 -3.37
CA TRP A 105 0.18 -5.81 -4.62
C TRP A 105 -0.59 -7.05 -5.04
N ASN A 106 -0.76 -8.03 -4.14
CA ASN A 106 -1.52 -9.24 -4.42
C ASN A 106 -2.99 -8.94 -4.76
N ILE A 107 -3.62 -7.98 -4.06
CA ILE A 107 -4.98 -7.52 -4.37
C ILE A 107 -5.05 -6.92 -5.78
N ALA A 108 -4.06 -6.11 -6.18
CA ALA A 108 -4.03 -5.55 -7.53
C ALA A 108 -3.84 -6.61 -8.64
N HIS A 109 -3.28 -7.78 -8.30
CA HIS A 109 -3.10 -8.90 -9.23
C HIS A 109 -4.33 -9.80 -9.33
N ASP A 110 -5.34 -9.61 -8.49
CA ASP A 110 -6.55 -10.41 -8.54
C ASP A 110 -7.47 -9.92 -9.68
N GLN A 111 -7.54 -10.72 -10.76
CA GLN A 111 -8.34 -10.44 -11.95
C GLN A 111 -9.86 -10.53 -11.70
N HIS A 112 -10.28 -11.09 -10.56
CA HIS A 112 -11.69 -11.21 -10.18
C HIS A 112 -12.20 -9.98 -9.43
N LEU A 113 -11.32 -9.06 -9.03
CA LEU A 113 -11.72 -7.86 -8.32
C LEU A 113 -12.15 -6.74 -9.29
N PRO A 114 -13.13 -5.91 -8.88
CA PRO A 114 -13.50 -4.72 -9.64
C PRO A 114 -12.33 -3.74 -9.79
N ASN A 115 -12.25 -3.06 -10.93
CA ASN A 115 -11.21 -2.06 -11.20
C ASN A 115 -11.13 -0.97 -10.12
N GLU A 116 -12.24 -0.58 -9.50
CA GLU A 116 -12.22 0.43 -8.43
C GLU A 116 -11.44 -0.05 -7.20
N ILE A 117 -11.55 -1.34 -6.84
CA ILE A 117 -10.82 -1.94 -5.72
C ILE A 117 -9.33 -2.04 -6.06
N ILE A 118 -9.02 -2.45 -7.29
CA ILE A 118 -7.64 -2.52 -7.79
C ILE A 118 -7.01 -1.11 -7.77
N ASP A 119 -7.69 -0.10 -8.33
CA ASP A 119 -7.20 1.28 -8.34
C ASP A 119 -7.03 1.85 -6.92
N GLN A 120 -7.94 1.52 -6.00
CA GLN A 120 -7.81 1.91 -4.59
C GLN A 120 -6.59 1.24 -3.94
N ALA A 121 -6.36 -0.03 -4.19
CA ALA A 121 -5.19 -0.76 -3.67
C ALA A 121 -3.88 -0.17 -4.21
N LEU A 122 -3.83 0.12 -5.51
CA LEU A 122 -2.70 0.75 -6.18
C LEU A 122 -2.43 2.18 -5.67
N SER A 123 -3.49 2.96 -5.39
CA SER A 123 -3.36 4.28 -4.78
C SER A 123 -2.84 4.19 -3.34
N ALA A 124 -3.35 3.24 -2.55
CA ALA A 124 -2.87 2.99 -1.19
C ALA A 124 -1.39 2.57 -1.19
N HIS A 125 -0.99 1.71 -2.13
CA HIS A 125 0.39 1.26 -2.30
C HIS A 125 1.35 2.44 -2.52
N LEU A 126 1.00 3.34 -3.44
CA LEU A 126 1.79 4.55 -3.71
C LEU A 126 1.88 5.49 -2.51
N LYS A 127 0.80 5.64 -1.73
CA LYS A 127 0.78 6.49 -0.54
C LYS A 127 1.68 5.95 0.57
N ILE A 128 1.64 4.65 0.83
CA ILE A 128 2.50 4.02 1.84
C ILE A 128 3.98 4.16 1.45
N LEU A 129 4.32 3.94 0.17
CA LEU A 129 5.67 4.18 -0.34
C LEU A 129 6.11 5.64 -0.23
N ASP A 130 5.18 6.59 -0.27
CA ASP A 130 5.48 8.00 -0.13
C ASP A 130 5.55 8.48 1.33
N TYR A 131 5.04 7.72 2.29
CA TYR A 131 5.03 8.16 3.69
C TYR A 131 6.42 8.07 4.34
N SER A 132 6.79 9.12 5.08
CA SER A 132 8.16 9.48 5.47
C SER A 132 8.75 8.76 6.69
N CYS A 133 8.17 7.64 7.14
CA CYS A 133 8.62 6.96 8.38
C CYS A 133 9.53 5.75 8.14
N LEU A 134 9.56 5.19 6.91
CA LEU A 134 10.54 4.17 6.56
C LEU A 134 11.94 4.82 6.57
N GLN A 135 12.79 4.48 7.54
CA GLN A 135 14.18 4.95 7.59
C GLN A 135 14.96 4.63 6.29
N GLU A 136 14.43 3.73 5.45
CA GLU A 136 14.95 3.36 4.14
C GLU A 136 13.93 3.58 2.99
N LYS A 137 13.08 4.62 3.04
CA LYS A 137 12.03 4.91 2.02
C LYS A 137 12.51 4.75 0.58
N GLU A 138 13.66 5.34 0.23
CA GLU A 138 14.22 5.26 -1.13
C GLU A 138 14.62 3.83 -1.52
N LYS A 139 15.21 3.08 -0.59
CA LYS A 139 15.60 1.68 -0.81
C LYS A 139 14.36 0.82 -1.02
N THR A 140 13.30 1.02 -0.24
CA THR A 140 12.01 0.33 -0.44
C THR A 140 11.42 0.65 -1.81
N LYS A 141 11.43 1.92 -2.23
CA LYS A 141 10.99 2.30 -3.60
C LYS A 141 11.81 1.60 -4.68
N LEU A 142 13.13 1.53 -4.54
CA LEU A 142 14.01 0.84 -5.49
C LEU A 142 13.75 -0.67 -5.54
N LEU A 143 13.50 -1.33 -4.39
CA LEU A 143 13.12 -2.75 -4.34
C LEU A 143 11.80 -3.01 -5.07
N TRP A 144 10.81 -2.13 -4.91
CA TRP A 144 9.53 -2.24 -5.62
C TRP A 144 9.68 -1.98 -7.13
N LEU A 145 10.50 -1.01 -7.53
CA LEU A 145 10.83 -0.78 -8.94
C LEU A 145 11.50 -2.01 -9.56
N ASP A 146 12.42 -2.65 -8.85
CA ASP A 146 13.05 -3.91 -9.27
C ASP A 146 12.00 -5.02 -9.49
N LYS A 147 11.06 -5.17 -8.54
CA LYS A 147 9.97 -6.17 -8.63
C LYS A 147 9.05 -5.92 -9.83
N PHE A 148 8.68 -4.67 -10.09
CA PHE A 148 7.85 -4.31 -11.24
C PHE A 148 8.58 -4.54 -12.57
N MET A 149 9.87 -4.22 -12.62
CA MET A 149 10.67 -4.51 -13.82
C MET A 149 10.82 -6.00 -14.09
N ASP A 150 10.98 -6.82 -13.05
CA ASP A 150 10.98 -8.27 -13.20
C ASP A 150 9.67 -8.79 -13.79
N GLU A 151 8.53 -8.26 -13.33
CA GLU A 151 7.23 -8.67 -13.83
C GLU A 151 7.00 -8.27 -15.29
N VAL A 152 7.35 -7.04 -15.65
CA VAL A 152 7.25 -6.54 -17.04
C VAL A 152 8.15 -7.38 -17.96
N LYS A 153 9.39 -7.66 -17.53
CA LYS A 153 10.34 -8.46 -18.32
C LYS A 153 9.85 -9.89 -18.59
N HIS A 154 9.12 -10.49 -17.66
CA HIS A 154 8.62 -11.85 -17.77
C HIS A 154 7.17 -11.97 -18.29
N HIS A 155 6.58 -10.88 -18.79
CA HIS A 155 5.25 -10.86 -19.40
C HIS A 155 4.14 -11.49 -18.55
N ARG A 156 4.13 -11.30 -17.23
CA ARG A 156 3.22 -12.03 -16.30
C ARG A 156 1.75 -11.57 -16.32
N GLY A 157 1.20 -11.14 -17.47
CA GLY A 157 -0.23 -10.78 -17.64
C GLY A 157 -0.66 -9.45 -16.99
N HIS A 158 0.06 -8.97 -15.98
CA HIS A 158 -0.25 -7.75 -15.22
C HIS A 158 0.65 -6.55 -15.58
N VAL A 159 1.24 -6.61 -16.78
CA VAL A 159 2.19 -5.63 -17.32
C VAL A 159 1.69 -4.19 -17.19
N ILE A 160 0.41 -3.92 -17.45
CA ILE A 160 -0.16 -2.56 -17.34
C ILE A 160 -0.11 -2.04 -15.90
N ILE A 161 -0.42 -2.89 -14.92
CA ILE A 161 -0.43 -2.52 -13.52
C ILE A 161 1.00 -2.19 -13.06
N SER A 162 1.95 -3.06 -13.41
CA SER A 162 3.37 -2.85 -13.16
C SER A 162 3.91 -1.57 -13.81
N LEU A 163 3.58 -1.30 -15.09
CA LEU A 163 4.01 -0.08 -15.78
C LEU A 163 3.40 1.18 -15.17
N LYS A 164 2.11 1.14 -14.78
CA LYS A 164 1.43 2.26 -14.11
C LYS A 164 2.13 2.57 -12.78
N GLN A 165 2.36 1.57 -11.94
CA GLN A 165 3.06 1.76 -10.67
C GLN A 165 4.51 2.22 -10.85
N LEU A 166 5.24 1.66 -11.81
CA LEU A 166 6.62 2.07 -12.11
C LEU A 166 6.70 3.55 -12.45
N LYS A 167 5.82 4.02 -13.35
CA LYS A 167 5.74 5.44 -13.70
C LYS A 167 5.48 6.30 -12.46
N GLU A 168 4.47 5.96 -11.67
CA GLU A 168 4.07 6.78 -10.52
C GLU A 168 5.15 6.80 -9.42
N ILE A 169 5.82 5.68 -9.12
CA ILE A 169 6.95 5.67 -8.17
C ILE A 169 8.11 6.52 -8.69
N CYS A 170 8.48 6.41 -9.97
CA CYS A 170 9.51 7.24 -10.58
C CYS A 170 9.18 8.74 -10.46
N MET A 171 7.91 9.11 -10.56
CA MET A 171 7.44 10.50 -10.39
C MET A 171 7.50 11.01 -8.95
N GLN A 172 7.58 10.13 -7.95
CA GLN A 172 7.76 10.53 -6.55
C GLN A 172 9.22 10.90 -6.21
N PHE A 173 10.19 10.64 -7.09
CA PHE A 173 11.56 11.13 -6.93
C PHE A 173 11.65 12.58 -7.39
N HIS A 174 12.47 13.37 -6.71
CA HIS A 174 12.66 14.77 -7.07
C HIS A 174 13.11 14.90 -8.53
N GLU A 175 12.45 15.80 -9.27
CA GLU A 175 12.96 16.23 -10.56
C GLU A 175 14.35 16.81 -10.34
N GLY A 176 15.34 16.35 -11.09
CA GLY A 176 16.67 16.94 -11.10
C GLY A 176 16.60 18.31 -11.77
N VAL A 177 15.89 19.27 -11.16
CA VAL A 177 15.89 20.64 -11.61
C VAL A 177 17.27 21.20 -11.31
N PHE A 178 17.85 21.87 -12.30
CA PHE A 178 18.97 22.78 -12.15
C PHE A 178 18.57 23.94 -11.21
N ALA A 179 18.37 23.67 -9.93
CA ALA A 179 18.27 24.72 -8.92
C ALA A 179 19.66 25.33 -8.82
N GLN A 180 19.86 26.48 -9.46
CA GLN A 180 21.14 27.20 -9.57
C GLN A 180 21.80 27.56 -8.22
N ASN A 181 21.25 27.14 -7.07
CA ASN A 181 21.76 27.45 -5.73
C ASN A 181 21.67 26.29 -4.72
N ILE A 182 21.44 25.04 -5.16
CA ILE A 182 21.53 23.87 -4.27
C ILE A 182 22.73 23.03 -4.74
N PRO A 183 23.73 22.74 -3.87
CA PRO A 183 24.84 21.88 -4.25
C PRO A 183 24.32 20.57 -4.84
N ARG A 184 24.79 20.20 -6.03
CA ARG A 184 24.49 18.89 -6.65
C ARG A 184 24.80 17.81 -5.62
N MET A 185 23.77 17.22 -5.01
CA MET A 185 23.94 16.01 -4.22
C MET A 185 24.31 14.88 -5.19
N PRO A 186 25.53 14.33 -5.12
CA PRO A 186 25.94 13.21 -5.96
C PRO A 186 25.36 11.95 -5.32
N GLY A 187 24.24 11.47 -5.85
CA GLY A 187 23.63 10.22 -5.41
C GLY A 187 22.44 9.82 -6.29
N PRO A 188 21.98 8.56 -6.21
CA PRO A 188 20.81 8.04 -6.91
C PRO A 188 19.49 8.61 -6.34
N GLN A 189 19.42 9.93 -6.17
CA GLN A 189 18.41 10.65 -5.40
C GLN A 189 17.52 11.56 -6.26
N ASN A 190 17.72 11.57 -7.58
CA ASN A 190 16.86 12.27 -8.51
C ASN A 190 16.24 11.32 -9.53
N ARG A 191 15.10 11.71 -10.09
CA ARG A 191 14.33 10.91 -11.05
C ARG A 191 15.18 10.41 -12.21
N THR A 192 16.06 11.27 -12.74
CA THR A 192 16.94 10.92 -13.87
C THR A 192 17.90 9.79 -13.52
N GLY A 193 18.54 9.85 -12.34
CA GLY A 193 19.44 8.79 -11.90
C GLY A 193 18.74 7.46 -11.68
N VAL A 194 17.50 7.47 -11.17
CA VAL A 194 16.69 6.25 -11.04
C VAL A 194 16.35 5.67 -12.41
N ILE A 195 15.94 6.52 -13.37
CA ILE A 195 15.66 6.07 -14.75
C ILE A 195 16.93 5.49 -15.40
N ASP A 196 18.09 6.12 -15.23
CA ASP A 196 19.36 5.62 -15.76
C ASP A 196 19.75 4.26 -15.16
N ILE A 197 19.47 4.04 -13.87
CA ILE A 197 19.68 2.73 -13.22
C ILE A 197 18.76 1.68 -13.85
N LEU A 198 17.47 2.00 -14.01
CA LEU A 198 16.49 1.09 -14.60
C LEU A 198 16.83 0.76 -16.06
N GLU A 199 17.24 1.76 -16.84
CA GLU A 199 17.66 1.59 -18.23
C GLU A 199 18.91 0.69 -18.31
N LYS A 200 19.95 0.96 -17.51
CA LYS A 200 21.17 0.14 -17.51
C LYS A 200 20.94 -1.29 -17.03
N LYS A 201 20.08 -1.49 -16.03
CA LYS A 201 19.87 -2.79 -15.38
C LYS A 201 18.90 -3.68 -16.17
N TYR A 202 17.89 -3.08 -16.79
CA TYR A 202 16.78 -3.83 -17.38
C TYR A 202 16.50 -3.52 -18.85
N GLU A 203 17.24 -2.61 -19.49
CA GLU A 203 16.92 -2.10 -20.83
C GLU A 203 15.49 -1.56 -20.87
N LEU A 204 15.14 -0.73 -19.89
CA LEU A 204 13.79 -0.25 -19.60
C LEU A 204 13.04 0.15 -20.89
N THR A 205 13.64 0.98 -21.74
CA THR A 205 13.01 1.44 -22.98
C THR A 205 12.65 0.29 -23.91
N ARG A 206 13.55 -0.67 -24.11
CA ARG A 206 13.30 -1.86 -24.96
C ARG A 206 12.20 -2.73 -24.36
N VAL A 207 12.33 -3.11 -23.09
CA VAL A 207 11.40 -4.01 -22.40
C VAL A 207 9.99 -3.43 -22.35
N VAL A 208 9.84 -2.14 -22.07
CA VAL A 208 8.53 -1.46 -22.06
C VAL A 208 7.93 -1.44 -23.47
N THR A 209 8.73 -1.16 -24.49
CA THR A 209 8.27 -1.07 -25.89
C THR A 209 7.77 -2.43 -26.39
N GLU A 210 8.56 -3.48 -26.20
CA GLU A 210 8.20 -4.86 -26.57
C GLU A 210 6.90 -5.32 -25.89
N ASN A 211 6.78 -5.03 -24.59
CA ASN A 211 5.59 -5.36 -23.81
C ASN A 211 4.34 -4.63 -24.30
N LEU A 212 4.45 -3.33 -24.57
CA LEU A 212 3.32 -2.54 -25.08
C LEU A 212 2.91 -3.00 -26.48
N CYS A 213 3.86 -3.33 -27.36
CA CYS A 213 3.57 -3.92 -28.67
C CYS A 213 2.79 -5.22 -28.52
N HIS A 214 3.27 -6.16 -27.69
CA HIS A 214 2.61 -7.43 -27.45
C HIS A 214 1.20 -7.26 -26.87
N TYR A 215 1.04 -6.37 -25.88
CA TYR A 215 -0.26 -6.07 -25.30
C TYR A 215 -1.22 -5.51 -26.35
N MET A 216 -0.78 -4.54 -27.17
CA MET A 216 -1.61 -3.93 -28.21
C MET A 216 -2.03 -4.93 -29.29
N GLU A 217 -1.15 -5.86 -29.67
CA GLU A 217 -1.48 -6.94 -30.60
C GLU A 217 -2.55 -7.87 -30.03
N ASN A 218 -2.43 -8.27 -28.76
CA ASN A 218 -3.44 -9.11 -28.11
C ASN A 218 -4.77 -8.38 -27.96
N ALA A 219 -4.76 -7.10 -27.58
CA ALA A 219 -5.97 -6.29 -27.45
C ALA A 219 -6.72 -6.11 -28.79
N ARG A 220 -5.99 -6.07 -29.92
CA ARG A 220 -6.58 -6.03 -31.27
C ARG A 220 -7.28 -7.34 -31.61
N LYS A 221 -6.66 -8.49 -31.30
CA LYS A 221 -7.23 -9.83 -31.55
C LYS A 221 -8.51 -10.13 -30.75
N HIS A 222 -8.73 -9.46 -29.61
CA HIS A 222 -9.95 -9.63 -28.80
C HIS A 222 -11.09 -8.69 -29.20
N LYS A 223 -10.87 -7.78 -30.16
CA LYS A 223 -11.90 -6.87 -30.70
C LYS A 223 -12.52 -7.37 -32.01
N GLU A 224 -11.97 -8.43 -32.59
CA GLU A 224 -12.50 -9.16 -33.75
C GLU A 224 -13.30 -10.39 -33.28
#